data_AF-A0A6C0IRW0-F1
#
_entry.id   AF-A0A6C0IRW0-F1
#
_cell.length_a   1.000
_cell.length_b   1.000
_cell.length_c   1.000
_cell.angle_alpha   90.00
_cell.angle_beta   90.00
_cell.angle_gamma   90.00
#
_symmetry.space_group_name_H-M   'P 1'
#
loop_
_entity.id
_entity.type
_entity.pdbx_description
1 polymer ?
#
loop_
_entity_poly.entity_id
_entity_poly.type
_entity_poly.pdbx_seq_one_letter_code
_entity_poly.pdbx_strand_id
1 'polypeptide(L)'
;MSYNPKHLDKLWKLYLEPSGVKHPKGKLGKALECLYVNMGQPIHIDKIKEYVSQTETLTGTDPLQVRHLSTQNGWNVIKNGRFEHCLVNVFETHPSFIRDRRGDQVTAEIWANLKKEYDNMCVNCGSKETEPMRWDKSIVTKLQKGHMDPEKDLTEDNCIPQCSFCNQRYKDKAVFDKRGQVIRLR
;
A
#
# COMPACT_ATOMS: atom_id res chain seq x y z
N MET A 1 23.01 13.63 20.83
CA MET A 1 22.93 12.30 21.48
C MET A 1 22.80 11.27 20.37
N SER A 2 23.69 10.27 20.31
CA SER A 2 23.57 9.19 19.32
C SER A 2 22.75 8.06 19.93
N TYR A 3 21.60 7.75 19.35
CA TYR A 3 20.77 6.64 19.82
C TYR A 3 21.38 5.31 19.40
N ASN A 4 21.46 4.33 20.33
CA ASN A 4 22.03 3.02 20.03
C ASN A 4 21.02 2.12 19.29
N PRO A 5 21.29 1.70 18.04
CA PRO A 5 20.37 0.86 17.25
C PRO A 5 19.90 -0.41 17.97
N LYS A 6 20.70 -0.97 18.89
CA LYS A 6 20.34 -2.17 19.67
C LYS A 6 19.09 -1.97 20.53
N HIS A 7 18.73 -0.73 20.85
CA HIS A 7 17.53 -0.43 21.65
C HIS A 7 16.26 -0.31 20.82
N LEU A 8 16.37 -0.19 19.49
CA LEU A 8 15.24 0.05 18.60
C LEU A 8 14.18 -1.06 18.68
N ASP A 9 14.60 -2.33 18.66
CA ASP A 9 13.70 -3.48 18.77
C ASP A 9 12.92 -3.48 20.09
N LYS A 10 13.60 -3.15 21.20
CA LYS A 10 12.99 -3.10 22.53
C LYS A 10 11.97 -1.96 22.64
N LEU A 11 12.28 -0.78 22.10
CA LEU A 11 11.38 0.38 22.08
C LEU A 11 10.17 0.12 21.18
N TRP A 12 10.39 -0.50 20.02
CA TRP A 12 9.31 -0.89 19.11
C TRP A 12 8.32 -1.84 19.78
N LYS A 13 8.80 -2.93 20.40
CA LYS A 13 7.94 -3.88 21.13
C LYS A 13 7.11 -3.21 22.22
N LEU A 14 7.71 -2.24 22.91
CA LEU A 14 7.05 -1.57 24.03
C LEU A 14 5.98 -0.56 23.59
N TYR A 15 6.25 0.26 22.57
CA TYR A 15 5.42 1.42 22.24
C TYR A 15 4.63 1.29 20.94
N LEU A 16 5.19 0.61 19.93
CA LEU A 16 4.69 0.68 18.57
C LEU A 16 4.04 -0.63 18.10
N GLU A 17 4.53 -1.79 18.55
CA GLU A 17 3.97 -3.11 18.24
C GLU A 17 2.49 -3.22 18.66
N PRO A 18 2.05 -2.77 19.85
CA PRO A 18 0.63 -2.82 20.24
C PRO A 18 -0.28 -2.01 19.32
N SER A 19 0.27 -0.98 18.68
CA SER A 19 -0.42 -0.11 17.72
C SER A 19 -0.41 -0.67 16.29
N GLY A 20 0.21 -1.83 16.06
CA GLY A 20 0.27 -2.52 14.77
C GLY A 20 1.37 -2.02 13.83
N VAL A 21 2.33 -1.23 14.33
CA VAL A 21 3.49 -0.78 13.54
C VAL A 21 4.37 -1.97 13.19
N LYS A 22 4.72 -2.08 11.91
CA LYS A 22 5.56 -3.16 11.39
C LYS A 22 7.03 -2.81 11.55
N HIS A 23 7.82 -3.69 12.17
CA HIS A 23 9.27 -3.56 12.19
C HIS A 23 9.88 -4.07 10.87
N PRO A 24 10.41 -3.21 10.00
CA PRO A 24 11.02 -3.64 8.74
C PRO A 24 12.32 -4.43 8.99
N LYS A 25 12.68 -5.27 8.02
CA LYS A 25 13.95 -6.00 7.96
C LYS A 25 14.70 -5.65 6.66
N GLY A 26 15.96 -6.09 6.55
CA GLY A 26 16.82 -5.82 5.38
C GLY A 26 17.07 -4.32 5.16
N LYS A 27 17.14 -3.91 3.89
CA LYS A 27 17.37 -2.52 3.44
C LYS A 27 16.54 -1.46 4.18
N LEU A 28 15.22 -1.69 4.30
CA LEU A 28 14.33 -0.76 5.00
C LEU A 28 14.57 -0.75 6.51
N GLY A 29 14.93 -1.90 7.10
CA GLY A 29 15.37 -1.97 8.49
C GLY A 29 16.64 -1.15 8.74
N LYS A 30 17.62 -1.26 7.85
CA LYS A 30 18.86 -0.45 7.92
C LYS A 30 18.62 1.04 7.69
N ALA A 31 17.69 1.39 6.81
CA ALA A 31 17.28 2.77 6.63
C ALA A 31 16.64 3.33 7.92
N LEU A 32 15.80 2.53 8.60
CA LEU A 32 15.22 2.91 9.88
C LEU A 32 16.27 3.05 10.99
N GLU A 33 17.26 2.14 11.07
CA GLU A 33 18.38 2.26 12.00
C GLU A 33 19.14 3.58 11.78
N CYS A 34 19.42 3.95 10.52
CA CYS A 34 20.06 5.22 10.18
C CYS A 34 19.24 6.42 10.70
N LEU A 35 17.92 6.42 10.47
CA LEU A 35 17.03 7.47 10.95
C LEU A 35 16.93 7.50 12.47
N TYR A 36 16.98 6.34 13.14
CA TYR A 36 16.92 6.25 14.60
C TYR A 36 18.17 6.79 15.28
N VAL A 37 19.37 6.48 14.75
CA VAL A 37 20.62 7.07 15.25
C VAL A 37 20.59 8.60 15.18
N ASN A 38 19.89 9.14 14.18
CA ASN A 38 19.73 10.57 13.93
C ASN A 38 18.31 11.07 14.28
N MET A 39 17.63 10.44 15.24
CA MET A 39 16.23 10.76 15.57
C MET A 39 16.06 12.26 15.91
N GLY A 40 15.03 12.88 15.35
CA GLY A 40 14.73 14.31 15.44
C GLY A 40 15.49 15.19 14.43
N GLN A 41 16.39 14.63 13.61
CA GLN A 41 17.13 15.37 12.59
C GLN A 41 16.71 14.94 11.18
N PRO A 42 16.46 15.89 10.26
CA PRO A 42 16.28 15.58 8.84
C PRO A 42 17.55 14.98 8.23
N ILE A 43 17.43 13.84 7.57
CA ILE A 43 18.54 13.16 6.88
C ILE A 43 18.21 13.05 5.40
N HIS A 44 19.12 13.54 4.56
CA HIS A 44 19.03 13.41 3.11
C HIS A 44 19.11 11.94 2.68
N ILE A 45 18.30 11.56 1.68
CA ILE A 45 18.18 10.18 1.19
C ILE A 45 19.53 9.55 0.80
N ASP A 46 20.47 10.34 0.29
CA ASP A 46 21.78 9.82 -0.12
C ASP A 46 22.64 9.38 1.08
N LYS A 47 22.58 10.09 2.21
CA LYS A 47 23.22 9.66 3.46
C LYS A 47 22.60 8.37 4.00
N ILE A 48 21.29 8.18 3.80
CA ILE A 48 20.61 6.92 4.14
C ILE A 48 21.12 5.80 3.22
N LYS A 49 21.25 6.04 1.91
CA LYS A 49 21.80 5.05 0.96
C LYS A 49 23.23 4.66 1.30
N GLU A 50 24.08 5.64 1.62
CA GLU A 50 25.45 5.39 2.06
C GLU A 50 25.47 4.48 3.28
N TYR A 51 24.66 4.78 4.30
CA TYR A 51 24.55 3.94 5.50
C TYR A 51 24.08 2.52 5.18
N VAL A 52 23.03 2.36 4.37
CA VAL A 52 22.49 1.04 4.01
C VAL A 52 23.49 0.24 3.18
N SER A 53 24.22 0.89 2.27
CA SER A 53 25.19 0.23 1.38
C SER A 53 26.37 -0.43 2.10
N GLN A 54 26.62 -0.07 3.36
CA GLN A 54 27.65 -0.71 4.20
C GLN A 54 27.30 -2.15 4.56
N THR A 55 26.02 -2.53 4.50
CA THR A 55 25.55 -3.84 4.95
C THR A 55 24.62 -4.53 3.95
N GLU A 56 24.02 -3.80 3.01
CA GLU A 56 23.00 -4.31 2.09
C GLU A 56 23.28 -3.87 0.65
N THR A 57 23.08 -4.75 -0.33
CA THR A 57 23.28 -4.42 -1.74
C THR A 57 22.09 -3.66 -2.33
N LEU A 58 22.27 -2.41 -2.75
CA LEU A 58 21.23 -1.61 -3.39
C LEU A 58 21.11 -1.95 -4.89
N THR A 59 19.93 -2.39 -5.33
CA THR A 59 19.62 -2.75 -6.73
C THR A 59 18.28 -2.14 -7.16
N GLY A 60 18.17 -1.68 -8.41
CA GLY A 60 16.96 -1.10 -8.99
C GLY A 60 16.85 0.43 -8.92
N THR A 61 15.75 0.98 -9.45
CA THR A 61 15.56 2.42 -9.74
C THR A 61 15.23 3.28 -8.50
N ASP A 62 14.61 2.70 -7.48
CA ASP A 62 14.38 3.34 -6.17
C ASP A 62 14.53 2.28 -5.07
N PRO A 63 15.79 2.00 -4.65
CA PRO A 63 16.14 0.77 -3.93
C PRO A 63 15.76 0.78 -2.45
N LEU A 64 15.38 1.93 -1.88
CA LEU A 64 15.08 2.06 -0.45
C LEU A 64 13.62 2.30 -0.12
N GLN A 65 12.85 2.99 -0.98
CA GLN A 65 11.45 3.33 -0.71
C GLN A 65 11.20 3.84 0.72
N VAL A 66 12.06 4.73 1.26
CA VAL A 66 12.05 5.15 2.68
C VAL A 66 10.68 5.67 3.13
N ARG A 67 9.90 6.25 2.21
CA ARG A 67 8.49 6.65 2.42
C ARG A 67 7.56 5.53 2.93
N HIS A 68 7.91 4.27 2.72
CA HIS A 68 7.15 3.12 3.21
C HIS A 68 7.31 2.93 4.73
N LEU A 69 8.38 3.46 5.34
CA LEU A 69 8.53 3.46 6.81
C LEU A 69 7.37 4.22 7.48
N SER A 70 6.90 5.30 6.86
CA SER A 70 5.85 6.18 7.35
C SER A 70 4.48 5.49 7.37
N THR A 71 3.63 5.71 6.35
CA THR A 71 2.23 5.28 6.41
C THR A 71 2.06 3.77 6.23
N GLN A 72 2.98 3.07 5.54
CA GLN A 72 2.86 1.62 5.29
C GLN A 72 3.30 0.77 6.47
N ASN A 73 4.36 1.18 7.16
CA ASN A 73 4.88 0.45 8.31
C ASN A 73 4.50 1.09 9.65
N GLY A 74 4.08 2.36 9.66
CA GLY A 74 3.52 3.05 10.82
C GLY A 74 4.51 3.84 11.67
N TRP A 75 5.79 3.89 11.30
CA TRP A 75 6.80 4.65 12.03
C TRP A 75 6.58 6.15 11.85
N ASN A 76 6.79 6.95 12.89
CA ASN A 76 6.65 8.41 12.85
C ASN A 76 7.79 9.10 12.09
N VAL A 77 7.92 8.73 10.82
CA VAL A 77 8.88 9.29 9.86
C VAL A 77 8.15 10.31 9.01
N ILE A 78 8.58 11.56 9.09
CA ILE A 78 8.06 12.67 8.28
C ILE A 78 9.03 13.00 7.15
N LYS A 79 8.51 13.58 6.07
CA LYS A 79 9.33 14.18 5.02
C LYS A 79 9.59 15.64 5.36
N ASN A 80 10.83 16.06 5.19
CA ASN A 80 11.21 17.47 5.15
C ASN A 80 11.65 17.80 3.72
N GLY A 81 10.80 18.49 2.96
CA GLY A 81 11.04 18.71 1.53
C GLY A 81 11.04 17.42 0.70
N ARG A 82 11.82 17.41 -0.39
CA ARG A 82 11.76 16.35 -1.40
C ARG A 82 12.52 15.07 -1.02
N PHE A 83 13.69 15.26 -0.41
CA PHE A 83 14.71 14.21 -0.25
C PHE A 83 15.12 13.95 1.20
N GLU A 84 14.63 14.71 2.17
CA GLU A 84 14.98 14.51 3.57
C GLU A 84 13.88 13.78 4.33
N HIS A 85 14.32 12.89 5.20
CA HIS A 85 13.46 12.07 6.05
C HIS A 85 13.88 12.25 7.50
N CYS A 86 12.92 12.41 8.39
CA CYS A 86 13.17 12.59 9.82
C CYS A 86 12.29 11.60 10.61
N LEU A 87 12.90 10.77 11.45
CA LEU A 87 12.17 10.03 12.47
C LEU A 87 11.94 10.97 13.65
N VAL A 88 10.67 11.32 13.91
CA VAL A 88 10.31 12.28 14.96
C VAL A 88 10.49 11.64 16.34
N ASN A 89 9.89 10.47 16.53
CA ASN A 89 9.97 9.70 17.76
C ASN A 89 9.72 8.20 17.50
N VAL A 90 9.89 7.38 18.54
CA VAL A 90 9.59 5.93 18.54
C VAL A 90 8.53 5.55 19.58
N PHE A 91 7.74 6.52 20.02
CA PHE A 91 6.70 6.36 21.05
C PHE A 91 5.29 6.42 20.46
N GLU A 92 5.14 7.13 19.35
CA GLU A 92 3.89 7.34 18.65
C GLU A 92 3.99 6.82 17.21
N THR A 93 2.85 6.43 16.65
CA THR A 93 2.76 6.07 15.24
C THR A 93 2.74 7.33 14.37
N HIS A 94 2.99 7.17 13.07
CA HIS A 94 2.73 8.27 12.13
C HIS A 94 1.25 8.69 12.22
N PRO A 95 0.90 10.00 12.26
CA PRO A 95 -0.50 10.44 12.43
C PRO A 95 -1.48 9.89 11.39
N SER A 96 -1.01 9.69 10.15
CA SER A 96 -1.80 9.09 9.06
C SER A 96 -1.66 7.56 8.96
N PHE A 97 -1.08 6.89 9.95
CA PHE A 97 -1.01 5.43 9.99
C PHE A 97 -2.37 4.87 10.36
N ILE A 98 -2.91 4.02 9.49
CA ILE A 98 -4.13 3.27 9.73
C ILE A 98 -3.71 1.83 9.96
N ARG A 99 -3.89 1.34 11.20
CA ARG A 99 -3.56 -0.04 11.59
C ARG A 99 -4.36 -1.04 10.76
N ASP A 100 -5.68 -0.92 10.81
CA ASP A 100 -6.60 -1.80 10.10
C ASP A 100 -6.90 -1.20 8.73
N ARG A 101 -5.91 -1.30 7.83
CA ARG A 101 -6.15 -1.01 6.42
C ARG A 101 -7.17 -2.01 5.90
N ARG A 102 -8.13 -1.52 5.11
CA ARG A 102 -9.10 -2.38 4.41
C ARG A 102 -8.37 -3.54 3.75
N GLY A 103 -8.70 -4.74 4.18
CA GLY A 103 -8.08 -5.97 3.71
C GLY A 103 -8.62 -6.35 2.35
N ASP A 104 -7.74 -6.85 1.47
CA ASP A 104 -8.16 -7.67 0.34
C ASP A 104 -8.35 -9.10 0.85
N GLN A 105 -9.59 -9.44 1.17
CA GLN A 105 -9.97 -10.77 1.64
C GLN A 105 -10.29 -11.72 0.47
N VAL A 106 -10.23 -11.24 -0.76
CA VAL A 106 -10.47 -12.04 -1.96
C VAL A 106 -9.20 -12.82 -2.31
N THR A 107 -9.17 -14.11 -1.96
CA THR A 107 -8.06 -15.00 -2.33
C THR A 107 -7.98 -15.19 -3.86
N ALA A 108 -6.88 -15.76 -4.35
CA ALA A 108 -6.74 -16.06 -5.78
C ALA A 108 -7.82 -17.03 -6.28
N GLU A 109 -8.25 -17.97 -5.43
CA GLU A 109 -9.30 -18.93 -5.72
C GLU A 109 -10.67 -18.26 -5.81
N ILE A 110 -11.04 -17.45 -4.80
CA ILE A 110 -12.28 -16.66 -4.81
C ILE A 110 -12.31 -15.77 -6.05
N TRP A 111 -11.20 -15.10 -6.35
CA TRP A 111 -11.11 -14.24 -7.54
C TRP A 111 -11.31 -15.02 -8.84
N ALA A 112 -10.71 -16.20 -8.97
CA ALA A 112 -10.90 -17.04 -10.15
C ALA A 112 -12.35 -17.51 -10.31
N ASN A 113 -13.01 -17.87 -9.22
CA ASN A 113 -14.42 -18.28 -9.22
C ASN A 113 -15.35 -17.12 -9.56
N LEU A 114 -15.13 -15.96 -8.94
CA LEU A 114 -15.89 -14.74 -9.22
C LEU A 114 -15.75 -14.31 -10.68
N LYS A 115 -14.54 -14.38 -11.26
CA LYS A 115 -14.40 -14.12 -12.70
C LYS A 115 -15.19 -15.09 -13.56
N LYS A 116 -15.24 -16.39 -13.21
CA LYS A 116 -16.03 -17.39 -13.95
C LYS A 116 -17.53 -17.12 -13.86
N GLU A 117 -18.04 -16.71 -12.70
CA GLU A 117 -19.46 -16.39 -12.52
C GLU A 117 -19.93 -15.25 -13.44
N TYR A 118 -19.03 -14.31 -13.76
CA TYR A 118 -19.28 -13.19 -14.67
C TYR A 118 -18.73 -13.44 -16.09
N ASP A 119 -18.54 -14.71 -16.48
CA ASP A 119 -18.04 -15.10 -17.82
C ASP A 119 -16.72 -14.44 -18.23
N ASN A 120 -15.88 -14.12 -17.24
CA ASN A 120 -14.64 -13.36 -17.38
C ASN A 120 -14.86 -11.99 -18.04
N MET A 121 -16.01 -11.36 -17.80
CA MET A 121 -16.34 -10.04 -18.33
C MET A 121 -16.36 -8.96 -17.25
N CYS A 122 -16.06 -7.74 -17.67
CA CYS A 122 -16.29 -6.55 -16.86
C CYS A 122 -17.80 -6.35 -16.69
N VAL A 123 -18.26 -6.31 -15.44
CA VAL A 123 -19.68 -6.17 -15.11
C VAL A 123 -20.29 -4.88 -15.67
N ASN A 124 -19.52 -3.79 -15.80
CA ASN A 124 -20.08 -2.50 -16.25
C ASN A 124 -20.08 -2.31 -17.76
N CYS A 125 -19.13 -2.89 -18.50
CA CYS A 125 -18.97 -2.59 -19.93
C CYS A 125 -18.98 -3.81 -20.85
N GLY A 126 -18.92 -5.02 -20.28
CA GLY A 126 -18.90 -6.29 -21.02
C GLY A 126 -17.57 -6.60 -21.70
N SER A 127 -16.49 -5.86 -21.43
CA SER A 127 -15.16 -6.21 -21.97
C SER A 127 -14.66 -7.50 -21.31
N LYS A 128 -14.23 -8.46 -22.12
CA LYS A 128 -13.81 -9.79 -21.66
C LYS A 128 -12.31 -9.85 -21.43
N GLU A 129 -11.88 -10.49 -20.34
CA GLU A 129 -10.47 -10.67 -19.97
C GLU A 129 -9.69 -11.27 -21.15
N THR A 130 -8.48 -10.77 -21.40
CA THR A 130 -7.57 -11.17 -22.50
C THR A 130 -8.02 -10.76 -23.91
N GLU A 131 -9.24 -10.23 -24.07
CA GLU A 131 -9.72 -9.68 -25.34
C GLU A 131 -9.52 -8.14 -25.41
N PRO A 132 -9.49 -7.55 -26.62
CA PRO A 132 -9.42 -6.10 -26.78
C PRO A 132 -10.58 -5.38 -26.09
N MET A 133 -10.26 -4.35 -25.30
CA MET A 133 -11.26 -3.60 -24.55
C MET A 133 -12.33 -2.99 -25.47
N ARG A 134 -13.56 -2.87 -24.98
CA ARG A 134 -14.67 -2.34 -25.78
C ARG A 134 -14.41 -0.91 -26.28
N TRP A 135 -13.88 -0.05 -25.41
CA TRP A 135 -13.72 1.39 -25.67
C TRP A 135 -12.41 1.74 -26.36
N ASP A 136 -11.36 0.94 -26.14
CA ASP A 136 -10.06 1.12 -26.74
C ASP A 136 -9.49 -0.24 -27.17
N LYS A 137 -9.55 -0.51 -28.47
CA LYS A 137 -9.13 -1.79 -29.06
C LYS A 137 -7.62 -1.97 -29.07
N SER A 138 -6.84 -0.93 -28.77
CA SER A 138 -5.38 -1.04 -28.62
C SER A 138 -4.97 -1.65 -27.28
N ILE A 139 -5.89 -1.73 -26.31
CA ILE A 139 -5.61 -2.20 -24.95
C ILE A 139 -6.27 -3.56 -24.73
N VAL A 140 -5.50 -4.52 -24.22
CA VAL A 140 -6.01 -5.81 -23.75
C VAL A 140 -6.74 -5.62 -22.41
N THR A 141 -7.95 -6.15 -22.32
CA THR A 141 -8.75 -6.09 -21.10
C THR A 141 -8.08 -6.89 -19.99
N LYS A 142 -7.83 -6.21 -18.86
CA LYS A 142 -7.43 -6.81 -17.59
C LYS A 142 -8.51 -6.54 -16.56
N LEU A 143 -9.07 -7.59 -15.99
CA LEU A 143 -10.04 -7.48 -14.91
C LEU A 143 -9.31 -7.22 -13.59
N GLN A 144 -9.92 -6.37 -12.78
CA GLN A 144 -9.48 -5.96 -11.47
C GLN A 144 -10.62 -6.20 -10.48
N LYS A 145 -10.24 -6.39 -9.22
CA LYS A 145 -11.18 -6.49 -8.12
C LYS A 145 -11.76 -5.10 -7.84
N GLY A 146 -12.99 -4.86 -8.29
CA GLY A 146 -13.74 -3.64 -8.04
C GLY A 146 -14.54 -3.76 -6.75
N HIS A 147 -14.61 -2.68 -5.96
CA HIS A 147 -15.52 -2.65 -4.82
C HIS A 147 -16.95 -2.38 -5.32
N MET A 148 -17.93 -3.13 -4.83
CA MET A 148 -19.32 -2.74 -4.97
C MET A 148 -19.62 -1.52 -4.10
N ASP A 149 -19.25 -1.56 -2.83
CA ASP A 149 -19.29 -0.44 -1.90
C ASP A 149 -17.86 -0.05 -1.52
N PRO A 150 -17.37 1.13 -1.93
CA PRO A 150 -16.01 1.56 -1.66
C PRO A 150 -15.77 1.87 -0.19
N GLU A 151 -16.78 1.90 0.68
CA GLU A 151 -16.60 2.12 2.12
C GLU A 151 -16.40 0.81 2.90
N LYS A 152 -16.63 -0.34 2.26
CA LYS A 152 -16.48 -1.67 2.86
C LYS A 152 -15.18 -2.34 2.42
N ASP A 153 -14.78 -3.37 3.16
CA ASP A 153 -13.64 -4.23 2.81
C ASP A 153 -13.89 -4.97 1.49
N LEU A 154 -12.80 -5.33 0.81
CA LEU A 154 -12.87 -6.11 -0.42
C LEU A 154 -13.02 -7.59 -0.06
N THR A 155 -14.26 -8.02 0.07
CA THR A 155 -14.68 -9.40 0.32
C THR A 155 -15.35 -9.98 -0.92
N GLU A 156 -15.60 -11.30 -0.95
CA GLU A 156 -16.36 -11.94 -2.03
C GLU A 156 -17.72 -11.26 -2.27
N ASP A 157 -18.44 -10.96 -1.18
CA ASP A 157 -19.75 -10.29 -1.22
C ASP A 157 -19.71 -8.79 -1.51
N ASN A 158 -18.53 -8.18 -1.58
CA ASN A 158 -18.34 -6.77 -1.92
C ASN A 158 -17.45 -6.56 -3.15
N CYS A 159 -17.17 -7.63 -3.90
CA CYS A 159 -16.29 -7.60 -5.06
C CYS A 159 -17.09 -7.83 -6.35
N ILE A 160 -16.76 -7.06 -7.38
CA ILE A 160 -17.25 -7.26 -8.76
C ILE A 160 -16.08 -7.15 -9.74
N PRO A 161 -16.09 -7.91 -10.85
CA PRO A 161 -15.02 -7.85 -11.82
C PRO A 161 -15.21 -6.62 -12.71
N GLN A 162 -14.24 -5.71 -12.68
CA GLN A 162 -14.24 -4.50 -13.50
C GLN A 162 -12.98 -4.43 -14.35
N CYS A 163 -13.08 -3.97 -15.60
CA CYS A 163 -11.87 -3.63 -16.35
C CYS A 163 -11.20 -2.39 -15.76
N SER A 164 -9.90 -2.23 -16.02
CA SER A 164 -9.10 -1.09 -15.53
C SER A 164 -9.75 0.26 -15.80
N PHE A 165 -10.37 0.44 -16.98
CA PHE A 165 -11.06 1.68 -17.33
C PHE A 165 -12.29 1.94 -16.45
N CYS A 166 -13.19 0.97 -16.32
CA CYS A 166 -14.40 1.11 -15.51
C CYS A 166 -14.07 1.29 -14.02
N ASN A 167 -13.16 0.47 -13.50
CA ASN A 167 -12.72 0.55 -12.11
C ASN A 167 -12.11 1.93 -11.80
N GLN A 168 -11.25 2.44 -12.69
CA GLN A 168 -10.61 3.75 -12.50
C GLN A 168 -11.58 4.93 -12.67
N ARG A 169 -12.57 4.80 -13.56
CA ARG A 169 -13.59 5.84 -13.80
C ARG A 169 -14.45 6.08 -12.57
N TYR A 170 -14.92 5.01 -11.93
CA TYR A 170 -15.79 5.10 -10.77
C TYR A 170 -15.01 5.21 -9.46
N LYS A 171 -14.00 4.35 -9.26
CA LYS A 171 -13.13 4.33 -8.07
C LYS A 171 -13.95 4.35 -6.76
N ASP A 172 -14.07 5.50 -6.14
CA ASP A 172 -14.76 5.75 -4.87
C ASP A 172 -16.01 6.63 -5.01
N LYS A 173 -16.55 6.80 -6.23
CA LYS A 173 -17.66 7.72 -6.55
C LYS A 173 -19.03 7.06 -6.66
N ALA A 174 -19.10 5.73 -6.61
CA ALA A 174 -20.35 5.00 -6.82
C ALA A 174 -20.39 3.72 -5.97
N VAL A 175 -21.61 3.35 -5.58
CA VAL A 175 -21.96 2.06 -4.99
C VAL A 175 -22.73 1.25 -6.02
N PHE A 176 -22.31 0.00 -6.24
CA PHE A 176 -22.91 -0.91 -7.21
C PHE A 176 -23.73 -2.03 -6.55
N ASP A 177 -24.69 -2.57 -7.30
CA ASP A 177 -25.23 -3.90 -7.02
C ASP A 177 -24.33 -5.00 -7.63
N LYS A 178 -24.68 -6.28 -7.39
CA LYS A 178 -23.97 -7.44 -7.99
C LYS A 178 -24.01 -7.44 -9.52
N ARG A 179 -24.90 -6.68 -10.15
CA ARG A 179 -25.01 -6.57 -11.62
C ARG A 179 -24.28 -5.36 -12.18
N GLY A 180 -23.51 -4.65 -11.35
CA GLY A 180 -22.76 -3.45 -11.76
C GLY A 180 -23.64 -2.23 -12.06
N GLN A 181 -24.90 -2.22 -11.61
CA GLN A 181 -25.77 -1.04 -11.66
C GLN A 181 -25.45 -0.12 -10.49
N VAL A 182 -25.41 1.18 -10.75
CA VAL A 182 -25.18 2.19 -9.70
C VAL A 182 -26.44 2.31 -8.84
N ILE A 183 -26.34 1.94 -7.56
CA ILE A 183 -27.42 2.12 -6.58
C ILE A 183 -27.34 3.52 -5.97
N ARG A 184 -26.12 4.04 -5.77
CA ARG A 184 -25.87 5.32 -5.11
C ARG A 184 -24.59 5.97 -5.63
N LEU A 185 -24.59 7.29 -5.80
CA LEU A 185 -23.37 8.09 -6.02
C LEU A 185 -22.80 8.56 -4.68
N ARG A 186 -21.48 8.76 -4.64
CA ARG A 186 -20.74 9.25 -3.48
C ARG A 186 -20.11 10.60 -3.77
#